data_AF-A0A6L8RZ44-F1
#
_entry.id   AF-A0A6L8RZ44-F1
#
_cell.length_a   1.000
_cell.length_b   1.000
_cell.length_c   1.000
_cell.angle_alpha   90.00
_cell.angle_beta   90.00
_cell.angle_gamma   90.00
#
_symmetry.space_group_name_H-M   'P 1'
#
loop_
_entity.id
_entity.type
_entity.pdbx_description
1 polymer ?
#
loop_
_entity_poly.entity_id
_entity_poly.type
_entity_poly.pdbx_seq_one_letter_code
_entity_poly.pdbx_strand_id
1 'polypeptide(L)' 'MKNADYMIDMGPGGGDAGGTIVAAGTPEDIMASEQSITEKYLKTERG' A
#
# COMPACT_ATOMS: atom_id res chain seq x y z
N MET A 1 8.25 1.28 6.50
CA MET A 1 7.49 0.33 5.66
C MET A 1 8.39 -0.55 4.80
N LYS A 2 9.45 -0.02 4.18
CA LYS A 2 10.28 -0.78 3.21
C LYS A 2 10.99 -2.03 3.73
N ASN A 3 11.28 -2.11 5.02
CA ASN A 3 11.92 -3.28 5.64
C ASN A 3 10.90 -4.32 6.11
N ALA A 4 9.62 -4.18 5.74
CA ALA A 4 8.62 -5.19 6.03
C ALA A 4 8.76 -6.34 5.04
N ASP A 5 8.68 -7.58 5.53
CA ASP A 5 8.64 -8.76 4.67
C ASP A 5 7.27 -8.92 3.98
N TYR A 6 6.23 -8.33 4.57
CA TYR A 6 4.86 -8.37 4.08
C TYR A 6 4.07 -7.14 4.53
N MET A 7 3.14 -6.68 3.69
CA MET A 7 2.30 -5.52 3.89
C MET A 7 0.86 -5.81 3.46
N ILE A 8 -0.09 -5.21 4.17
CA ILE A 8 -1.51 -5.18 3.79
C ILE A 8 -1.91 -3.71 3.73
N ASP A 9 -2.35 -3.26 2.56
CA ASP A 9 -2.84 -1.92 2.32
C ASP A 9 -4.36 -1.86 2.43
N MET A 10 -4.85 -0.94 3.26
CA MET A 10 -6.25 -0.81 3.63
C MET A 10 -6.81 0.50 3.05
N GLY A 11 -8.01 0.45 2.46
CA GLY A 11 -8.62 1.63 1.85
C GLY A 11 -9.91 1.33 1.10
N PRO A 12 -10.26 2.11 0.06
CA PRO A 12 -9.50 3.23 -0.54
C PRO A 12 -9.53 4.54 0.26
N GLY A 13 -10.44 4.68 1.23
CA GLY A 13 -10.53 5.82 2.15
C GLY A 13 -10.53 5.39 3.62
N GLY A 14 -10.74 6.34 4.53
CA GLY A 14 -10.96 6.07 5.96
C GLY A 14 -12.44 6.02 6.33
N GLY A 15 -12.77 5.41 7.48
CA GLY A 15 -14.15 5.31 7.96
C GLY A 15 -15.01 4.43 7.05
N ASP A 16 -16.21 4.91 6.70
CA ASP A 16 -17.18 4.17 5.87
C ASP A 16 -16.67 3.86 4.45
N ALA A 17 -15.69 4.62 3.96
CA ALA A 17 -15.04 4.40 2.66
C ALA A 17 -13.79 3.50 2.76
N GLY A 18 -13.52 2.92 3.93
CA GLY A 18 -12.40 2.03 4.19
C GLY A 18 -12.83 0.58 4.41
N GLY A 19 -11.96 -0.20 5.07
CA GLY A 19 -12.27 -1.57 5.48
C GLY A 19 -12.10 -2.63 4.39
N THR A 20 -11.62 -2.26 3.20
CA THR A 20 -11.29 -3.20 2.13
C THR A 20 -9.78 -3.37 2.01
N ILE A 21 -9.34 -4.59 1.71
CA ILE A 21 -7.94 -4.86 1.34
C ILE A 21 -7.76 -4.42 -0.10
N VAL A 22 -6.92 -3.40 -0.30
CA VAL A 22 -6.64 -2.80 -1.61
C VAL A 22 -5.42 -3.46 -2.26
N ALA A 23 -4.43 -3.83 -1.46
CA ALA A 23 -3.28 -4.62 -1.89
C ALA A 23 -2.72 -5.43 -0.72
N ALA A 24 -2.11 -6.58 -0.98
CA ALA A 24 -1.42 -7.37 0.04
C ALA A 24 -0.27 -8.15 -0.60
N GLY A 25 0.92 -8.08 -0.01
CA GLY A 25 2.13 -8.67 -0.59
C GLY A 25 3.41 -8.10 0.01
N THR A 26 4.52 -8.32 -0.68
CA THR A 26 5.80 -7.66 -0.37
C THR A 26 5.69 -6.14 -0.61
N PRO A 27 6.62 -5.32 -0.07
CA PRO A 27 6.65 -3.90 -0.38
C PRO A 27 6.67 -3.62 -1.89
N GLU A 28 7.42 -4.43 -2.66
CA GLU A 28 7.46 -4.41 -4.13
C GLU A 28 6.08 -4.65 -4.76
N ASP A 29 5.31 -5.61 -4.25
CA ASP A 29 3.94 -5.86 -4.72
C ASP A 29 3.03 -4.66 -4.45
N ILE A 30 3.15 -4.03 -3.28
CA ILE A 30 2.39 -2.81 -2.95
C ILE A 30 2.77 -1.66 -3.91
N MET A 31 4.06 -1.50 -4.24
CA MET A 31 4.50 -0.45 -5.19
C MET A 31 4.02 -0.67 -6.63
N ALA A 32 3.72 -1.91 -7.01
CA ALA A 32 3.23 -2.26 -8.34
C ALA A 32 1.70 -2.16 -8.47
N SER A 33 0.97 -2.15 -7.35
CA SER A 33 -0.46 -1.84 -7.35
C SER A 33 -0.68 -0.38 -7.77
N GLU A 34 -1.72 -0.12 -8.58
CA GLU A 34 -2.16 1.23 -8.95
C GLU A 34 -3.33 1.73 -8.07
N GLN A 35 -3.87 0.84 -7.24
CA GLN A 35 -5.02 1.13 -6.38
C GLN A 35 -4.61 1.56 -4.98
N SER A 36 -3.36 1.32 -4.59
CA SER A 36 -2.84 1.44 -3.23
C SER A 36 -2.19 2.81 -3.03
N ILE A 37 -2.89 3.80 -2.48
CA ILE A 37 -2.33 5.15 -2.29
C ILE A 37 -0.94 5.14 -1.59
N THR A 38 -0.70 4.15 -0.72
CA THR A 38 0.58 3.84 -0.07
C THR A 38 1.76 3.65 -1.05
N GLU A 39 1.49 3.20 -2.29
CA GLU A 39 2.47 2.98 -3.37
C GLU A 39 3.24 4.26 -3.71
N LYS A 40 2.55 5.42 -3.68
CA LYS A 40 3.13 6.72 -4.02
C LYS A 40 4.14 7.16 -2.97
N TYR A 41 3.87 6.87 -1.70
CA TYR A 41 4.74 7.19 -0.57
C TYR A 41 5.96 6.27 -0.51
N LEU A 42 5.78 4.98 -0.81
CA LEU A 42 6.88 4.02 -0.89
C LEU A 42 7.86 4.37 -2.03
N LYS A 43 7.35 4.83 -3.17
CA LYS A 43 8.15 5.27 -4.31
C LYS A 43 8.97 6.53 -4.01
N THR A 44 8.39 7.55 -3.35
CA THR A 44 9.12 8.79 -3.03
C THR A 44 10.26 8.57 -2.05
N GLU A 45 10.13 7.63 -1.10
CA GLU A 45 11.24 7.36 -0.19
C GLU A 45 12.40 6.59 -0.86
N ARG A 46 12.26 6.07 -2.08
CA ARG A 46 13.34 5.36 -2.83
C ARG A 46 14.25 6.30 -3.65
N GLY A 47 13.93 7.59 -3.70
CA GLY A 47 14.72 8.64 -4.36
C GLY A 47 15.82 9.24 -3.50
#